data_AF-A0A0D2MBX2-F1
#
_entry.id   AF-A0A0D2MBX2-F1
#
_cell.length_a   1.000
_cell.length_b   1.000
_cell.length_c   1.000
_cell.angle_alpha   90.00
_cell.angle_beta   90.00
_cell.angle_gamma   90.00
#
_symmetry.space_group_name_H-M   'P 1'
#
loop_
_entity.id
_entity.type
_entity.pdbx_description
1 polymer ?
#
loop_
_entity_poly.entity_id
_entity_poly.type
_entity_poly.pdbx_seq_one_letter_code
_entity_poly.pdbx_strand_id
1 'polypeptide(L)'
;MSREGNAIGIDLGTTYSCVGVWQNDRVEIIANDQGNRTTPSYVAFTDTERLIGDAAKNQVAMNPKNTVFDAKRLIGRKFSEAAVQDDIKHFSFTVKPGAGDKPMIEVLYKNETKTFSPEEISAMVLTKMRETAQAFLGADKPIKKAVVTVPAYFNDSQRQATKDAGTIAGLEVLRIINEPTAAAIAYGLDKKAGGGSAGEKNVLIFDLGGGTFDVSLLSIDDGIFEVKATAGDTHLGGEDFDNRCAHAL
;
A
#
# COMPACT_ATOMS: atom_id res chain seq x y z
N MET A 1 -30.09 4.41 -14.68
CA MET A 1 -29.39 4.40 -13.38
C MET A 1 -28.00 4.96 -13.61
N SER A 2 -27.65 6.02 -12.90
CA SER A 2 -26.55 6.94 -13.20
C SER A 2 -25.19 6.22 -13.25
N ARG A 3 -24.42 6.54 -14.30
CA ARG A 3 -23.02 6.15 -14.51
C ARG A 3 -22.09 6.85 -13.52
N GLU A 4 -22.27 6.63 -12.22
CA GLU A 4 -21.26 7.03 -11.24
C GLU A 4 -20.05 6.11 -11.39
N GLY A 5 -18.87 6.69 -11.67
CA GLY A 5 -17.65 5.92 -11.92
C GLY A 5 -17.37 4.94 -10.78
N ASN A 6 -17.11 3.68 -11.12
CA ASN A 6 -16.84 2.61 -10.18
C ASN A 6 -15.67 3.01 -9.27
N ALA A 7 -15.93 3.13 -7.97
CA ALA A 7 -14.90 3.32 -6.96
C ALA A 7 -14.27 1.96 -6.61
N ILE A 8 -12.96 1.96 -6.40
CA ILE A 8 -12.21 0.77 -5.96
C ILE A 8 -11.64 0.98 -4.55
N GLY A 9 -11.49 -0.10 -3.80
CA GLY A 9 -10.71 -0.14 -2.57
C GLY A 9 -9.30 -0.63 -2.89
N ILE A 10 -8.27 0.10 -2.47
CA ILE A 10 -6.88 -0.31 -2.66
C ILE A 10 -6.23 -0.42 -1.29
N ASP A 11 -5.70 -1.61 -1.02
CA ASP A 11 -4.71 -1.81 0.03
C ASP A 11 -3.31 -1.58 -0.55
N LEU A 12 -2.69 -0.46 -0.19
CA LEU A 12 -1.33 -0.12 -0.62
C LEU A 12 -0.35 -0.61 0.45
N GLY A 13 -0.06 -1.91 0.49
CA GLY A 13 0.83 -2.49 1.48
C GLY A 13 2.32 -2.28 1.16
N THR A 14 3.17 -2.52 2.16
CA THR A 14 4.63 -2.34 2.08
C THR A 14 5.24 -3.27 1.03
N THR A 15 5.00 -4.58 1.15
CA THR A 15 5.56 -5.60 0.23
C THR A 15 4.59 -5.98 -0.90
N TYR A 16 3.28 -5.98 -0.63
CA TYR A 16 2.24 -6.32 -1.60
C TYR A 16 1.07 -5.34 -1.48
N SER A 17 0.41 -5.10 -2.61
CA SER A 17 -0.82 -4.35 -2.70
C SER A 17 -1.98 -5.24 -3.17
N CYS A 18 -3.20 -4.87 -2.79
CA CYS A 18 -4.42 -5.57 -3.16
C CYS A 18 -5.46 -4.57 -3.66
N VAL A 19 -6.28 -4.97 -4.63
CA VAL A 19 -7.38 -4.16 -5.14
C VAL A 19 -8.70 -4.93 -5.09
N GLY A 20 -9.74 -4.25 -4.62
CA GLY A 20 -11.10 -4.80 -4.53
C GLY A 20 -12.13 -3.83 -5.05
N VAL A 21 -13.29 -4.38 -5.42
CA VAL A 21 -14.46 -3.62 -5.84
C VAL A 21 -15.70 -4.11 -5.10
N TRP A 22 -16.59 -3.20 -4.74
CA TRP A 22 -17.93 -3.55 -4.25
C TRP A 22 -18.88 -3.62 -5.44
N GLN A 23 -19.38 -4.82 -5.77
CA GLN A 23 -20.38 -5.03 -6.81
C GLN A 23 -21.30 -6.20 -6.45
N ASN A 24 -22.56 -6.15 -6.91
CA ASN A 24 -23.54 -7.21 -6.63
C ASN A 24 -23.67 -7.53 -5.13
N ASP A 25 -23.70 -6.48 -4.29
CA ASP A 25 -23.81 -6.55 -2.83
C ASP A 25 -22.73 -7.38 -2.12
N ARG A 26 -21.55 -7.50 -2.73
CA ARG A 26 -20.38 -8.14 -2.14
C ARG A 26 -19.07 -7.45 -2.51
N VAL A 27 -18.04 -7.71 -1.71
CA VAL A 27 -16.65 -7.38 -2.06
C VAL A 27 -16.11 -8.46 -3.00
N GLU A 28 -15.51 -8.05 -4.11
CA GLU A 28 -14.73 -8.93 -4.99
C GLU A 28 -13.28 -8.46 -5.01
N ILE A 29 -12.35 -9.35 -4.63
CA ILE A 29 -10.90 -9.13 -4.73
C ILE A 29 -10.45 -9.49 -6.14
N ILE A 30 -9.77 -8.56 -6.79
CA ILE A 30 -9.45 -8.64 -8.21
C ILE A 30 -8.08 -9.29 -8.37
N ALA A 31 -8.01 -10.36 -9.15
CA ALA A 31 -6.75 -10.98 -9.52
C ALA A 31 -6.03 -10.16 -10.61
N ASN A 32 -4.71 -10.10 -10.55
CA ASN A 32 -3.87 -9.46 -11.56
C ASN A 32 -3.72 -10.32 -12.82
N ASP A 33 -2.92 -9.85 -13.77
CA ASP A 33 -2.64 -10.50 -15.06
C ASP A 33 -1.92 -11.86 -14.94
N GLN A 34 -1.38 -12.19 -13.77
CA GLN A 34 -0.81 -13.51 -13.45
C GLN A 34 -1.79 -14.41 -12.66
N GLY A 35 -3.00 -13.92 -12.36
CA GLY A 35 -3.99 -14.64 -11.56
C GLY A 35 -3.80 -14.48 -10.04
N ASN A 36 -2.85 -13.65 -9.59
CA ASN A 36 -2.59 -13.41 -8.16
C ASN A 36 -3.55 -12.36 -7.60
N ARG A 37 -4.09 -12.61 -6.40
CA ARG A 37 -5.00 -11.66 -5.71
C ARG A 37 -4.29 -10.51 -5.00
N THR A 38 -2.98 -10.62 -4.87
CA THR A 38 -2.10 -9.55 -4.40
C THR A 38 -1.01 -9.34 -5.45
N THR A 39 -0.52 -8.12 -5.57
CA THR A 39 0.54 -7.75 -6.51
C THR A 39 1.71 -7.17 -5.73
N PRO A 40 2.96 -7.60 -5.96
CA PRO A 40 4.11 -7.01 -5.28
C PRO A 40 4.16 -5.49 -5.42
N SER A 41 4.46 -4.76 -4.34
CA SER A 41 4.66 -3.31 -4.32
C SER A 41 6.05 -2.94 -4.86
N TYR A 42 6.40 -3.45 -6.04
CA TYR A 42 7.71 -3.33 -6.67
C TYR A 42 7.60 -2.53 -7.96
N VAL A 43 8.60 -1.68 -8.21
CA VAL A 43 8.77 -0.93 -9.46
C VAL A 43 10.20 -1.07 -9.93
N ALA A 44 10.41 -1.62 -11.12
CA ALA A 44 11.72 -1.75 -11.72
C ALA A 44 11.86 -0.88 -12.96
N PHE A 45 13.05 -0.31 -13.12
CA PHE A 45 13.41 0.53 -14.25
C PHE A 45 14.48 -0.18 -15.07
N THR A 46 14.26 -0.26 -16.37
CA THR A 46 15.18 -0.89 -17.32
C THR A 46 15.63 0.12 -18.38
N ASP A 47 16.43 -0.32 -19.33
CA ASP A 47 16.84 0.46 -20.49
C ASP A 47 15.69 0.72 -21.48
N THR A 48 14.63 -0.10 -21.45
CA THR A 48 13.54 -0.04 -22.43
C THR A 48 12.21 0.37 -21.80
N GLU A 49 11.89 -0.19 -20.62
CA GLU A 49 10.58 -0.05 -20.01
C GLU A 49 10.62 0.01 -18.47
N ARG A 50 9.45 0.31 -17.90
CA ARG A 50 9.22 0.27 -16.46
C ARG A 50 8.30 -0.90 -16.15
N LEU A 51 8.76 -1.79 -15.28
CA LEU A 51 8.02 -2.95 -14.81
C LEU A 51 7.40 -2.65 -13.44
N ILE A 52 6.22 -3.17 -13.17
CA ILE A 52 5.51 -2.98 -11.90
C ILE A 52 4.90 -4.32 -11.48
N GLY A 53 4.93 -4.65 -10.19
CA GLY A 53 4.34 -5.89 -9.67
C GLY A 53 5.24 -7.11 -9.84
N ASP A 54 4.64 -8.24 -10.21
CA ASP A 54 5.33 -9.53 -10.36
C ASP A 54 6.54 -9.44 -11.31
N ALA A 55 6.38 -8.74 -12.45
CA ALA A 55 7.47 -8.56 -13.41
C ALA A 55 8.67 -7.80 -12.80
N ALA A 56 8.43 -6.80 -11.96
CA ALA A 56 9.49 -6.06 -11.28
C ALA A 56 10.19 -6.93 -10.23
N LYS A 57 9.41 -7.66 -9.43
CA LYS A 57 9.91 -8.55 -8.37
C LYS A 57 10.78 -9.69 -8.94
N ASN A 58 10.33 -10.32 -10.03
CA ASN A 58 11.01 -11.48 -10.63
C ASN A 58 12.44 -11.17 -11.10
N GLN A 59 12.73 -9.93 -11.48
CA GLN A 59 14.06 -9.52 -11.96
C GLN A 59 14.93 -8.81 -10.92
N VAL A 60 14.50 -8.74 -9.65
CA VAL A 60 15.23 -8.03 -8.58
C VAL A 60 16.67 -8.55 -8.41
N ALA A 61 16.89 -9.85 -8.56
CA ALA A 61 18.22 -10.45 -8.45
C ALA A 61 19.18 -10.03 -9.57
N MET A 62 18.64 -9.73 -10.77
CA MET A 62 19.42 -9.31 -11.93
C MET A 62 19.60 -7.80 -12.03
N ASN A 63 18.67 -7.02 -11.47
CA ASN A 63 18.65 -5.56 -11.54
C ASN A 63 18.37 -4.91 -10.17
N PRO A 64 19.15 -5.23 -9.12
CA PRO A 64 18.81 -4.84 -7.74
C PRO A 64 18.86 -3.32 -7.52
N LYS A 65 19.73 -2.60 -8.22
CA LYS A 65 19.92 -1.15 -8.04
C LYS A 65 18.80 -0.29 -8.63
N ASN A 66 18.06 -0.83 -9.61
CA ASN A 66 16.97 -0.11 -10.28
C ASN A 66 15.61 -0.76 -10.01
N THR A 67 15.53 -1.65 -9.03
CA THR A 67 14.29 -2.27 -8.56
C THR A 67 13.95 -1.72 -7.19
N VAL A 68 12.94 -0.87 -7.15
CA VAL A 68 12.48 -0.18 -5.96
C VAL A 68 11.36 -0.98 -5.30
N PHE A 69 11.48 -1.18 -4.00
CA PHE A 69 10.48 -1.77 -3.11
C PHE A 69 10.45 -0.94 -1.82
N ASP A 70 9.52 -1.24 -0.91
CA ASP A 70 9.42 -0.58 0.41
C ASP A 70 9.28 0.95 0.36
N ALA A 71 8.81 1.51 -0.76
CA ALA A 71 8.59 2.96 -0.90
C ALA A 71 7.63 3.51 0.17
N LYS A 72 6.73 2.68 0.70
CA LYS A 72 5.82 3.02 1.81
C LYS A 72 6.57 3.36 3.11
N ARG A 73 7.78 2.86 3.33
CA ARG A 73 8.63 3.22 4.48
C ARG A 73 9.15 4.66 4.38
N LEU A 74 9.32 5.17 3.16
CA LEU A 74 9.86 6.50 2.86
C LEU A 74 8.79 7.58 2.69
N ILE A 75 7.55 7.20 2.38
CA ILE A 75 6.49 8.14 2.01
C ILE A 75 6.18 9.13 3.14
N GLY A 76 6.13 10.43 2.81
CA GLY A 76 5.84 11.51 3.76
C GLY A 76 6.88 11.75 4.86
N ARG A 77 8.03 11.06 4.83
CA ARG A 77 9.15 11.25 5.76
C ARG A 77 10.20 12.21 5.21
N LYS A 78 11.10 12.64 6.09
CA LYS A 78 12.33 13.35 5.73
C LYS A 78 13.50 12.39 5.60
N PHE A 79 14.40 12.68 4.67
CA PHE A 79 15.63 11.95 4.42
C PHE A 79 16.48 11.85 5.68
N SER A 80 16.60 12.92 6.47
CA SER A 80 17.39 12.93 7.70
C SER A 80 16.80 12.16 8.89
N GLU A 81 15.57 11.65 8.80
CA GLU A 81 14.98 10.86 9.89
C GLU A 81 15.79 9.58 10.15
N ALA A 82 16.03 9.26 11.43
CA ALA A 82 16.79 8.07 11.81
C ALA A 82 16.22 6.78 11.21
N ALA A 83 14.89 6.61 11.25
CA ALA A 83 14.21 5.46 10.64
C ALA A 83 14.50 5.34 9.13
N VAL A 84 14.52 6.46 8.40
CA VAL A 84 14.86 6.47 6.97
C VAL A 84 16.32 6.11 6.74
N GLN A 85 17.23 6.64 7.55
CA GLN A 85 18.66 6.31 7.47
C GLN A 85 18.95 4.85 7.81
N ASP A 86 18.18 4.26 8.73
CA ASP A 86 18.27 2.84 9.06
C ASP A 86 17.75 1.98 7.90
N ASP A 87 16.58 2.31 7.34
CA ASP A 87 16.02 1.62 6.16
C ASP A 87 16.97 1.65 4.94
N ILE A 88 17.60 2.78 4.67
CA ILE A 88 18.52 2.95 3.52
C ILE A 88 19.69 1.96 3.55
N LYS A 89 20.13 1.51 4.73
CA LYS A 89 21.21 0.52 4.85
C LYS A 89 20.83 -0.86 4.29
N HIS A 90 19.52 -1.12 4.19
CA HIS A 90 18.96 -2.40 3.74
C HIS A 90 18.47 -2.34 2.29
N PHE A 91 18.38 -1.15 1.68
CA PHE A 91 17.98 -1.01 0.29
C PHE A 91 19.13 -1.31 -0.68
N SER A 92 18.79 -1.97 -1.78
CA SER A 92 19.72 -2.21 -2.89
C SER A 92 19.82 -1.03 -3.87
N PHE A 93 18.93 -0.06 -3.76
CA PHE A 93 18.85 1.14 -4.59
C PHE A 93 19.28 2.39 -3.80
N THR A 94 19.63 3.45 -4.52
CA THR A 94 20.14 4.68 -3.91
C THR A 94 19.00 5.60 -3.50
N VAL A 95 19.06 6.14 -2.28
CA VAL A 95 18.20 7.23 -1.81
C VAL A 95 19.07 8.45 -1.49
N LYS A 96 18.66 9.63 -1.95
CA LYS A 96 19.38 10.90 -1.77
C LYS A 96 18.45 11.98 -1.18
N PRO A 97 18.99 13.01 -0.50
CA PRO A 97 18.20 14.15 -0.08
C PRO A 97 17.79 14.99 -1.31
N GLY A 98 16.51 15.33 -1.38
CA GLY A 98 15.94 16.28 -2.33
C GLY A 98 15.61 17.62 -1.68
N ALA A 99 14.82 18.43 -2.39
CA ALA A 99 14.33 19.70 -1.88
C ALA A 99 13.52 19.49 -0.58
N GLY A 100 13.74 20.37 0.41
CA GLY A 100 13.03 20.29 1.69
C GLY A 100 13.36 19.05 2.52
N ASP A 101 14.52 18.42 2.30
CA ASP A 101 14.94 17.19 2.96
C ASP A 101 14.04 15.99 2.62
N LYS A 102 13.36 16.01 1.47
CA LYS A 102 12.56 14.89 1.00
C LYS A 102 13.46 13.74 0.50
N PRO A 103 13.25 12.47 0.88
CA PRO A 103 14.01 11.37 0.30
C PRO A 103 13.64 11.21 -1.19
N MET A 104 14.66 11.07 -2.04
CA MET A 104 14.52 10.87 -3.48
C MET A 104 15.24 9.60 -3.90
N ILE A 105 14.55 8.72 -4.61
CA ILE A 105 15.04 7.43 -5.06
C ILE A 105 15.69 7.61 -6.43
N GLU A 106 16.98 7.29 -6.54
CA GLU A 106 17.74 7.41 -7.78
C GLU A 106 17.86 6.05 -8.48
N VAL A 107 17.52 6.03 -9.77
CA VAL A 107 17.57 4.85 -10.64
C VAL A 107 18.13 5.21 -12.00
N LEU A 108 18.69 4.23 -12.71
CA LEU A 108 18.99 4.33 -14.13
C LEU A 108 17.77 3.85 -14.93
N TYR A 109 17.19 4.74 -15.72
CA TYR A 109 16.04 4.42 -16.58
C TYR A 109 16.31 4.94 -17.98
N LYS A 110 16.23 4.05 -18.99
CA LYS A 110 16.56 4.39 -20.39
C LYS A 110 17.95 5.02 -20.55
N ASN A 111 18.93 4.47 -19.83
CA ASN A 111 20.32 4.96 -19.78
C ASN A 111 20.49 6.39 -19.24
N GLU A 112 19.47 6.94 -18.58
CA GLU A 112 19.54 8.24 -17.91
C GLU A 112 19.30 8.07 -16.42
N THR A 113 20.08 8.79 -15.60
CA THR A 113 19.81 8.88 -14.17
C THR A 113 18.50 9.66 -13.95
N LYS A 114 17.54 9.03 -13.28
CA LYS A 114 16.27 9.62 -12.88
C LYS A 114 16.14 9.58 -11.37
N THR A 115 15.45 10.58 -10.82
CA THR A 115 15.07 10.62 -9.41
C THR A 115 13.56 10.63 -9.30
N PHE A 116 13.03 9.84 -8.37
CA PHE A 116 11.61 9.74 -8.09
C PHE A 116 11.38 9.92 -6.60
N SER A 117 10.32 10.64 -6.26
CA SER A 117 9.82 10.69 -4.89
C SER A 117 9.10 9.38 -4.52
N PRO A 118 9.00 9.04 -3.22
CA PRO A 118 8.25 7.86 -2.77
C PRO A 118 6.79 7.85 -3.23
N GLU A 119 6.17 9.03 -3.36
CA GLU A 119 4.82 9.22 -3.87
C GLU A 119 4.71 8.87 -5.34
N GLU A 120 5.71 9.21 -6.17
CA GLU A 120 5.74 8.81 -7.58
C GLU A 120 5.90 7.30 -7.74
N ILE A 121 6.75 6.66 -6.93
CA ILE A 121 6.88 5.19 -6.93
C ILE A 121 5.57 4.53 -6.49
N SER A 122 4.96 5.04 -5.41
CA SER A 122 3.66 4.55 -4.92
C SER A 122 2.55 4.78 -5.96
N ALA A 123 2.58 5.89 -6.70
CA ALA A 123 1.64 6.19 -7.78
C ALA A 123 1.77 5.20 -8.94
N MET A 124 2.97 4.70 -9.23
CA MET A 124 3.17 3.64 -10.23
C MET A 124 2.49 2.34 -9.77
N VAL A 125 2.62 1.95 -8.50
CA VAL A 125 1.90 0.80 -7.93
C VAL A 125 0.39 1.01 -7.98
N LEU A 126 -0.11 2.18 -7.57
CA LEU A 126 -1.54 2.52 -7.64
C LEU A 126 -2.07 2.53 -9.09
N THR A 127 -1.24 2.93 -10.06
CA THR A 127 -1.57 2.86 -11.48
C THR A 127 -1.78 1.41 -11.92
N LYS A 128 -0.89 0.48 -11.53
CA LYS A 128 -1.08 -0.96 -11.80
C LYS A 128 -2.33 -1.52 -11.12
N MET A 129 -2.67 -1.08 -9.91
CA MET A 129 -3.90 -1.49 -9.22
C MET A 129 -5.15 -1.00 -9.96
N ARG A 130 -5.15 0.25 -10.41
CA ARG A 130 -6.20 0.84 -11.23
C ARG A 130 -6.37 0.09 -12.56
N GLU A 131 -5.27 -0.18 -13.26
CA GLU A 131 -5.28 -0.92 -14.53
C GLU A 131 -5.80 -2.34 -14.36
N THR A 132 -5.42 -3.01 -13.27
CA THR A 132 -5.91 -4.34 -12.91
C THR A 132 -7.43 -4.33 -12.70
N ALA A 133 -7.94 -3.35 -11.95
CA ALA A 133 -9.38 -3.18 -11.76
C ALA A 133 -10.11 -2.82 -13.06
N GLN A 134 -9.51 -2.01 -13.92
CA GLN A 134 -10.09 -1.64 -15.22
C GLN A 134 -10.17 -2.85 -16.17
N ALA A 135 -9.12 -3.68 -16.21
CA ALA A 135 -9.12 -4.92 -17.00
C ALA A 135 -10.25 -5.87 -16.55
N PHE A 136 -10.50 -5.95 -15.25
CA PHE A 136 -11.56 -6.78 -14.67
C PHE A 136 -12.97 -6.22 -14.92
N LEU A 137 -13.17 -4.92 -14.74
CA LEU A 137 -14.49 -4.29 -14.84
C LEU A 137 -14.92 -4.01 -16.29
N GLY A 138 -13.96 -3.97 -17.22
CA GLY A 138 -14.15 -3.68 -18.64
C GLY A 138 -13.27 -2.51 -19.10
N ALA A 139 -12.53 -2.70 -20.20
CA ALA A 139 -11.54 -1.73 -20.69
C ALA A 139 -12.13 -0.35 -21.03
N ASP A 140 -13.42 -0.28 -21.34
CA ASP A 140 -14.19 0.92 -21.64
C ASP A 140 -14.66 1.69 -20.39
N LYS A 141 -14.47 1.13 -19.19
CA LYS A 141 -14.89 1.74 -17.91
C LYS A 141 -13.70 2.41 -17.23
N PRO A 142 -13.59 3.76 -17.28
CA PRO A 142 -12.49 4.45 -16.61
C PRO A 142 -12.64 4.35 -15.09
N ILE A 143 -11.58 3.87 -14.43
CA ILE A 143 -11.51 3.84 -12.96
C ILE A 143 -10.88 5.15 -12.48
N LYS A 144 -11.70 6.01 -11.87
CA LYS A 144 -11.29 7.36 -11.47
C LYS A 144 -11.32 7.60 -9.97
N LYS A 145 -11.97 6.75 -9.18
CA LYS A 145 -12.20 6.98 -7.76
C LYS A 145 -11.64 5.83 -6.95
N ALA A 146 -10.97 6.13 -5.84
CA ALA A 146 -10.45 5.11 -4.94
C ALA A 146 -10.58 5.51 -3.47
N VAL A 147 -10.71 4.49 -2.62
CA VAL A 147 -10.38 4.58 -1.19
C VAL A 147 -9.06 3.83 -1.01
N VAL A 148 -8.10 4.45 -0.34
CA VAL A 148 -6.75 3.87 -0.13
C VAL A 148 -6.51 3.68 1.36
N THR A 149 -6.00 2.53 1.76
CA THR A 149 -5.64 2.24 3.15
C THR A 149 -4.25 2.76 3.52
N VAL A 150 -4.06 3.08 4.79
CA VAL A 150 -2.76 3.38 5.40
C VAL A 150 -2.68 2.82 6.82
N PRO A 151 -1.47 2.63 7.39
CA PRO A 151 -1.34 2.22 8.78
C PRO A 151 -1.96 3.25 9.73
N ALA A 152 -2.52 2.79 10.85
CA ALA A 152 -3.18 3.69 11.79
C ALA A 152 -2.23 4.75 12.39
N TYR A 153 -0.95 4.41 12.55
CA TYR A 153 0.09 5.30 13.08
C TYR A 153 0.61 6.32 12.06
N PHE A 154 0.18 6.29 10.80
CA PHE A 154 0.58 7.30 9.81
C PHE A 154 0.12 8.70 10.24
N ASN A 155 1.07 9.63 10.25
CA ASN A 155 0.80 11.05 10.51
C ASN A 155 0.21 11.77 9.28
N ASP A 156 -0.16 13.04 9.44
CA ASP A 156 -0.79 13.84 8.39
C ASP A 156 0.08 13.99 7.12
N SER A 157 1.40 14.11 7.27
CA SER A 157 2.34 14.19 6.16
C SER A 157 2.31 12.92 5.31
N GLN A 158 2.35 11.75 5.96
CA GLN A 158 2.32 10.45 5.28
C GLN A 158 0.95 10.16 4.63
N ARG A 159 -0.15 10.55 5.29
CA ARG A 159 -1.51 10.47 4.74
C ARG A 159 -1.67 11.35 3.50
N GLN A 160 -1.18 12.59 3.56
CA GLN A 160 -1.24 13.51 2.44
C GLN A 160 -0.36 13.01 1.28
N ALA A 161 0.86 12.56 1.55
CA ALA A 161 1.74 11.99 0.54
C ALA A 161 1.13 10.75 -0.16
N THR A 162 0.43 9.88 0.59
CA THR A 162 -0.31 8.75 0.00
C THR A 162 -1.48 9.21 -0.87
N LYS A 163 -2.19 10.26 -0.45
CA LYS A 163 -3.25 10.89 -1.25
C LYS A 163 -2.71 11.53 -2.54
N ASP A 164 -1.54 12.15 -2.45
CA ASP A 164 -0.85 12.74 -3.60
C ASP A 164 -0.41 11.65 -4.60
N ALA A 165 0.08 10.51 -4.10
CA ALA A 165 0.37 9.34 -4.95
C ALA A 165 -0.87 8.86 -5.72
N GLY A 166 -2.05 8.83 -5.07
CA GLY A 166 -3.32 8.54 -5.74
C GLY A 166 -3.66 9.57 -6.83
N THR A 167 -3.43 10.85 -6.55
CA THR A 167 -3.66 11.94 -7.51
C THR A 167 -2.72 11.83 -8.72
N ILE A 168 -1.44 11.54 -8.51
CA ILE A 168 -0.44 11.29 -9.57
C ILE A 168 -0.84 10.08 -10.41
N ALA A 169 -1.41 9.04 -9.78
CA ALA A 169 -1.97 7.87 -10.47
C ALA A 169 -3.30 8.15 -11.20
N GLY A 170 -3.79 9.39 -11.22
CA GLY A 170 -5.04 9.77 -11.87
C GLY A 170 -6.29 9.26 -11.14
N LEU A 171 -6.21 9.03 -9.83
CA LEU A 171 -7.32 8.66 -8.96
C LEU A 171 -7.75 9.85 -8.09
N GLU A 172 -9.04 10.12 -8.05
CA GLU A 172 -9.70 10.88 -7.01
C GLU A 172 -9.75 10.00 -5.74
N VAL A 173 -8.90 10.31 -4.77
CA VAL A 173 -8.88 9.62 -3.47
C VAL A 173 -10.02 10.15 -2.60
N LEU A 174 -11.12 9.40 -2.57
CA LEU A 174 -12.33 9.74 -1.83
C LEU A 174 -12.08 9.78 -0.31
N ARG A 175 -11.26 8.85 0.17
CA ARG A 175 -10.89 8.74 1.58
C ARG A 175 -9.58 7.98 1.74
N ILE A 176 -8.79 8.40 2.72
CA ILE A 176 -7.74 7.58 3.32
C ILE A 176 -8.33 6.93 4.56
N ILE A 177 -8.32 5.60 4.64
CA ILE A 177 -8.83 4.86 5.82
C ILE A 177 -7.68 4.11 6.49
N ASN A 178 -7.81 3.87 7.79
CA ASN A 178 -6.83 3.06 8.49
C ASN A 178 -7.00 1.59 8.09
N GLU A 179 -5.90 0.89 7.85
CA GLU A 179 -5.86 -0.57 7.63
C GLU A 179 -6.65 -1.36 8.69
N PRO A 180 -6.45 -1.15 10.01
CA PRO A 180 -7.23 -1.88 11.01
C PRO A 180 -8.73 -1.54 10.96
N THR A 181 -9.09 -0.32 10.60
CA THR A 181 -10.51 0.05 10.39
C THR A 181 -11.09 -0.64 9.17
N ALA A 182 -10.34 -0.71 8.07
CA ALA A 182 -10.73 -1.44 6.86
C ALA A 182 -10.93 -2.93 7.15
N ALA A 183 -10.03 -3.53 7.93
CA ALA A 183 -10.17 -4.91 8.39
C ALA A 183 -11.44 -5.09 9.23
N ALA A 184 -11.69 -4.22 10.21
CA ALA A 184 -12.89 -4.31 11.05
C ALA A 184 -14.21 -4.17 10.26
N ILE A 185 -14.23 -3.29 9.24
CA ILE A 185 -15.35 -3.17 8.28
C ILE A 185 -15.52 -4.47 7.47
N ALA A 186 -14.42 -5.07 7.00
CA ALA A 186 -14.47 -6.31 6.23
C ALA A 186 -15.06 -7.49 7.03
N TYR A 187 -14.81 -7.54 8.34
CA TYR A 187 -15.43 -8.52 9.25
C TYR A 187 -16.88 -8.19 9.62
N GLY A 188 -17.45 -7.09 9.12
CA GLY A 188 -18.81 -6.66 9.41
C GLY A 188 -19.01 -6.23 10.86
N LEU A 189 -17.94 -5.80 11.54
CA LEU A 189 -18.00 -5.38 12.94
C LEU A 189 -18.69 -4.03 13.12
N ASP A 190 -18.86 -3.25 12.04
CA ASP A 190 -19.73 -2.07 11.94
C ASP A 190 -21.23 -2.44 11.97
N LYS A 191 -21.59 -3.63 11.51
CA LYS A 191 -23.00 -4.02 11.36
C LYS A 191 -23.51 -4.63 12.65
N LYS A 192 -24.67 -4.13 13.11
CA LYS A 192 -25.44 -4.75 14.18
C LYS A 192 -25.69 -6.22 13.84
N ALA A 193 -25.04 -7.14 14.56
CA ALA A 193 -25.61 -8.48 14.71
C ALA A 193 -27.04 -8.28 15.20
N GLY A 194 -28.02 -8.79 14.43
CA GLY A 194 -29.41 -8.36 14.48
C GLY A 194 -29.99 -8.20 15.89
N GLY A 195 -30.71 -7.10 16.10
CA GLY A 195 -31.77 -7.01 17.12
C GLY A 195 -31.33 -6.98 18.58
N GLY A 196 -30.36 -6.15 18.95
CA GLY A 196 -30.10 -5.80 20.35
C GLY A 196 -29.07 -4.69 20.45
N SER A 197 -29.20 -3.80 21.45
CA SER A 197 -28.18 -2.81 21.81
C SER A 197 -26.89 -3.51 22.24
N ALA A 198 -26.09 -3.95 21.29
CA ALA A 198 -24.70 -4.31 21.57
C ALA A 198 -23.99 -2.98 21.84
N GLY A 199 -23.73 -2.69 23.12
CA GLY A 199 -22.94 -1.52 23.52
C GLY A 199 -21.53 -1.54 22.92
N GLU A 200 -20.74 -0.54 23.28
CA GLU A 200 -19.35 -0.35 22.84
C GLU A 200 -18.56 -1.68 22.82
N LYS A 201 -17.99 -2.01 21.65
CA LYS A 201 -17.15 -3.20 21.46
C LYS A 201 -15.70 -2.81 21.31
N ASN A 202 -14.84 -3.46 22.09
CA ASN A 202 -13.40 -3.36 21.88
C ASN A 202 -12.93 -4.51 20.98
N VAL A 203 -12.21 -4.17 19.91
CA VAL A 203 -11.69 -5.09 18.90
C VAL A 203 -10.19 -4.90 18.78
N LEU A 204 -9.43 -5.97 18.97
CA LEU A 204 -8.00 -5.97 18.73
C LEU A 204 -7.73 -6.52 17.33
N ILE A 205 -7.12 -5.71 16.49
CA ILE A 205 -6.61 -6.09 15.18
C ILE A 205 -5.13 -6.45 15.34
N PHE A 206 -4.78 -7.67 14.92
CA PHE A 206 -3.42 -8.16 14.85
C PHE A 206 -3.07 -8.35 13.37
N ASP A 207 -2.15 -7.55 12.85
CA ASP A 207 -1.73 -7.56 11.46
C ASP A 207 -0.22 -7.84 11.38
N LEU A 208 0.15 -9.01 10.87
CA LEU A 208 1.53 -9.43 10.70
C LEU A 208 1.78 -9.67 9.21
N GLY A 209 2.31 -8.65 8.55
CA GLY A 209 2.55 -8.62 7.11
C GLY A 209 3.93 -9.15 6.70
N GLY A 210 4.33 -8.82 5.47
CA GLY A 210 5.61 -9.24 4.89
C GLY A 210 6.83 -8.61 5.58
N GLY A 211 6.73 -7.35 6.01
CA GLY A 211 7.83 -6.65 6.70
C GLY A 211 7.36 -5.69 7.79
N THR A 212 6.09 -5.71 8.15
CA THR A 212 5.52 -4.86 9.21
C THR A 212 4.60 -5.68 10.11
N PHE A 213 4.66 -5.38 11.40
CA PHE A 213 3.80 -5.94 12.43
C PHE A 213 3.07 -4.82 13.15
N ASP A 214 1.74 -4.83 13.10
CA ASP A 214 0.88 -3.82 13.69
C ASP A 214 -0.22 -4.42 14.56
N VAL A 215 -0.42 -3.84 15.74
CA VAL A 215 -1.51 -4.16 16.65
C VAL A 215 -2.30 -2.90 16.93
N SER A 216 -3.60 -2.94 16.68
CA SER A 216 -4.50 -1.81 16.93
C SER A 216 -5.69 -2.24 17.78
N LEU A 217 -5.94 -1.50 18.87
CA LEU A 217 -7.17 -1.63 19.65
C LEU A 217 -8.18 -0.59 19.15
N LEU A 218 -9.29 -1.06 18.63
CA LEU A 218 -10.42 -0.25 18.18
C LEU A 218 -11.56 -0.33 19.19
N SER A 219 -12.22 0.80 19.43
CA SER A 219 -13.57 0.81 19.96
C SER A 219 -14.56 1.01 18.80
N ILE A 220 -15.64 0.25 18.81
CA ILE A 220 -16.71 0.32 17.83
C ILE A 220 -18.02 0.56 18.58
N ASP A 221 -18.64 1.70 18.30
CA ASP A 221 -19.94 2.07 18.84
C ASP A 221 -20.85 2.63 17.73
N ASP A 222 -21.99 2.00 17.52
CA ASP A 222 -22.98 2.33 16.46
C ASP A 222 -22.36 2.65 15.08
N GLY A 223 -21.36 1.87 14.68
CA GLY A 223 -20.66 2.02 13.38
C GLY A 223 -19.59 3.13 13.35
N ILE A 224 -19.37 3.83 14.46
CA ILE A 224 -18.23 4.72 14.66
C ILE A 224 -17.03 3.89 15.10
N PHE A 225 -15.92 4.05 14.41
CA PHE A 225 -14.65 3.41 14.73
C PHE A 225 -13.69 4.42 15.35
N GLU A 226 -13.22 4.13 16.56
CA GLU A 226 -12.20 4.93 17.24
C GLU A 226 -10.97 4.07 17.50
N VAL A 227 -9.80 4.54 17.05
CA VAL A 227 -8.53 3.89 17.38
C VAL A 227 -8.14 4.31 18.79
N LYS A 228 -8.16 3.36 19.74
CA LYS A 228 -7.82 3.59 21.15
C LYS A 228 -6.32 3.48 21.43
N ALA A 229 -5.65 2.53 20.77
CA ALA A 229 -4.22 2.34 20.89
C ALA A 229 -3.65 1.67 19.64
N THR A 230 -2.39 1.97 19.33
CA THR A 230 -1.61 1.34 18.27
C THR A 230 -0.22 1.03 18.79
N ALA A 231 0.28 -0.17 18.54
CA ALA A 231 1.64 -0.61 18.82
C ALA A 231 2.10 -1.56 17.72
N GLY A 232 3.38 -1.91 17.67
CA GLY A 232 3.89 -2.78 16.63
C GLY A 232 5.39 -2.69 16.48
N ASP A 233 5.87 -3.33 15.42
CA ASP A 233 7.25 -3.26 14.97
C ASP A 233 7.25 -3.07 13.44
N THR A 234 7.74 -1.91 13.01
CA THR A 234 7.78 -1.56 11.59
C THR A 234 8.81 -2.37 10.81
N HIS A 235 9.66 -3.15 11.47
CA HIS A 235 10.76 -3.91 10.88
C HIS A 235 10.69 -5.40 11.23
N LEU A 236 9.48 -5.90 11.52
CA LEU A 236 9.20 -7.30 11.77
C LEU A 236 8.14 -7.82 10.79
N GLY A 237 8.42 -8.92 10.11
CA GLY A 237 7.42 -9.59 9.28
C GLY A 237 7.86 -10.94 8.73
N GLY A 238 7.14 -11.41 7.71
CA GLY A 238 7.42 -12.66 7.00
C GLY A 238 8.86 -12.80 6.50
N GLU A 239 9.47 -11.70 6.03
CA GLU A 239 10.84 -11.68 5.52
C GLU A 239 11.88 -12.06 6.58
N ASP A 240 11.65 -11.72 7.86
CA ASP A 240 12.52 -12.13 8.96
C ASP A 240 12.44 -13.64 9.21
N PHE A 241 11.26 -14.22 9.05
CA PHE A 241 11.07 -15.66 9.18
C PHE A 241 11.75 -16.40 8.04
N ASP A 242 11.61 -15.90 6.80
CA ASP A 242 12.31 -16.42 5.62
C ASP A 242 13.83 -16.37 5.82
N ASN A 243 14.36 -15.25 6.31
CA ASN A 243 15.78 -15.10 6.62
C ASN A 243 16.24 -16.11 7.68
N ARG A 244 15.48 -16.30 8.76
CA ARG A 244 15.82 -17.29 9.80
C ARG A 244 15.82 -18.72 9.26
N CYS A 245 14.85 -19.08 8.42
CA CYS A 245 14.81 -20.38 7.75
C CYS A 245 16.02 -20.56 6.81
N ALA A 246 16.35 -19.55 6.01
CA ALA A 246 17.49 -19.60 5.08
C ALA A 246 18.84 -19.77 5.80
N HIS A 247 19.00 -19.24 7.02
CA HIS A 247 20.21 -19.46 7.83
C HIS A 247 20.27 -20.83 8.51
N ALA A 248 19.12 -21.52 8.62
CA ALA A 248 19.01 -22.84 9.27
C ALA A 248 19.14 -24.00 8.28
N LEU A 249 18.95 -23.75 6.98
CA LEU A 249 19.12 -24.70 5.87
C LEU A 249 20.56 -24.66 5.32
#